data_AF-A0A3A0UQX6-F1
#
_entry.id   AF-A0A3A0UQX6-F1
#
_cell.length_a   1.000
_cell.length_b   1.000
_cell.length_c   1.000
_cell.angle_alpha   90.00
_cell.angle_beta   90.00
_cell.angle_gamma   90.00
#
_symmetry.space_group_name_H-M   'P 1'
#
loop_
_entity.id
_entity.type
_entity.pdbx_description
1 polymer ?
#
loop_
_entity_poly.entity_id
_entity_poly.type
_entity_poly.pdbx_seq_one_letter_code
_entity_poly.pdbx_strand_id
1 'polypeptide(L)'
;SKSLIESHFECVPKIVCVTSQFHIMRALRFGQKFNLKLTGVGSHTPYHFFEIALIRDFLALMYQYKLLLTVYFAALFFICIIAYWFIPSIPL
;
A
#
# COMPACT_ATOMS: atom_id res chain seq x y z
N SER A 1 -23.03 -2.22 -1.61
CA SER A 1 -23.14 -1.25 -0.51
C SER A 1 -23.27 0.19 -1.01
N LYS A 2 -22.45 0.65 -1.99
CA LYS A 2 -22.55 2.02 -2.54
C LYS A 2 -23.97 2.45 -2.93
N SER A 3 -24.68 1.63 -3.71
CA SER A 3 -26.06 1.90 -4.14
C SER A 3 -27.08 2.01 -3.00
N LEU A 4 -26.84 1.34 -1.87
CA LEU A 4 -27.67 1.46 -0.67
C LEU A 4 -27.39 2.73 0.12
N ILE A 5 -26.13 3.21 0.09
CA ILE A 5 -25.73 4.43 0.79
C ILE A 5 -26.28 5.64 0.04
N GLU A 6 -26.18 5.64 -1.29
CA GLU A 6 -26.72 6.71 -2.15
C GLU A 6 -28.26 6.79 -2.11
N SER A 7 -28.95 5.68 -1.79
CA SER A 7 -30.42 5.65 -1.72
C SER A 7 -30.99 5.97 -0.34
N HIS A 8 -30.18 5.96 0.73
CA HIS A 8 -30.66 6.19 2.11
C HIS A 8 -30.08 7.45 2.78
N PHE A 9 -29.03 8.05 2.23
CA PHE A 9 -28.39 9.21 2.84
C PHE A 9 -28.35 10.39 1.85
N GLU A 10 -29.02 11.48 2.20
CA GLU A 10 -29.00 12.74 1.44
C GLU A 10 -27.67 13.51 1.59
N CYS A 11 -26.87 13.17 2.60
CA CYS A 11 -25.58 13.80 2.92
C CYS A 11 -24.45 12.77 2.96
N VAL A 12 -23.19 13.22 2.80
CA VAL A 12 -22.02 12.32 2.78
C VAL A 12 -21.81 11.70 4.17
N PRO A 13 -22.08 10.39 4.36
CA PRO A 13 -21.99 9.77 5.67
C PRO A 13 -20.54 9.43 6.02
N LYS A 14 -20.19 9.53 7.31
CA LYS A 14 -18.91 9.00 7.82
C LYS A 14 -19.03 7.49 7.95
N ILE A 15 -18.30 6.76 7.13
CA ILE A 15 -18.38 5.29 7.08
C ILE A 15 -17.12 4.69 7.69
N VAL A 16 -17.29 3.76 8.63
CA VAL A 16 -16.20 2.97 9.20
C VAL A 16 -16.25 1.56 8.60
N CYS A 17 -15.14 1.12 8.00
CA CYS A 17 -14.95 -0.22 7.46
C CYS A 17 -14.15 -1.04 8.46
N VAL A 18 -14.76 -2.09 9.00
CA VAL A 18 -14.09 -3.03 9.92
C VAL A 18 -13.73 -4.29 9.15
N THR A 19 -12.46 -4.68 9.17
CA THR A 19 -11.97 -5.89 8.50
C THR A 19 -10.69 -6.39 9.17
N SER A 20 -10.13 -7.50 8.68
CA SER A 20 -8.80 -7.96 9.11
C SER A 20 -7.74 -6.91 8.80
N GLN A 21 -6.72 -6.81 9.64
CA GLN A 21 -5.59 -5.90 9.46
C GLN A 21 -4.96 -5.99 8.05
N PHE A 22 -4.94 -7.18 7.43
CA PHE A 22 -4.40 -7.38 6.08
C PHE A 22 -5.25 -6.79 4.95
N HIS A 23 -6.56 -6.61 5.18
CA HIS A 23 -7.50 -6.19 4.14
C HIS A 23 -7.91 -4.72 4.25
N ILE A 24 -7.54 -4.02 5.32
CA ILE A 24 -7.84 -2.60 5.51
C ILE A 24 -7.38 -1.77 4.32
N MET A 25 -6.13 -1.92 3.89
CA MET A 25 -5.58 -1.11 2.80
C MET A 25 -6.37 -1.30 1.51
N ARG A 26 -6.75 -2.54 1.20
CA ARG A 26 -7.55 -2.88 0.02
C ARG A 26 -8.97 -2.33 0.12
N ALA A 27 -9.61 -2.46 1.28
CA ALA A 27 -10.95 -1.92 1.52
C ALA A 27 -10.98 -0.39 1.40
N LEU A 28 -9.99 0.30 1.98
CA LEU A 28 -9.82 1.74 1.86
C LEU A 28 -9.54 2.16 0.42
N ARG A 29 -8.69 1.44 -0.30
CA ARG A 29 -8.39 1.70 -1.71
C ARG A 29 -9.61 1.55 -2.60
N PHE A 30 -10.47 0.57 -2.34
CA PHE A 30 -11.76 0.46 -3.02
C PHE A 30 -12.67 1.63 -2.67
N GLY A 31 -12.75 2.03 -1.39
CA GLY A 31 -13.46 3.25 -0.99
C GLY A 31 -13.03 4.47 -1.80
N GLN A 32 -11.72 4.71 -1.89
CA GLN A 32 -11.15 5.80 -2.70
C GLN A 32 -11.55 5.68 -4.18
N LYS A 33 -11.44 4.49 -4.78
CA LYS A 33 -11.82 4.27 -6.19
C LYS A 33 -13.30 4.61 -6.45
N PHE A 34 -14.16 4.42 -5.46
CA PHE A 34 -15.59 4.71 -5.55
C PHE A 34 -16.00 6.09 -5.03
N ASN A 35 -15.03 6.95 -4.68
CA ASN A 35 -15.22 8.27 -4.05
C ASN A 35 -15.97 8.20 -2.70
N LEU A 36 -15.81 7.11 -1.95
CA LEU A 36 -16.36 6.94 -0.61
C LEU A 36 -15.31 7.29 0.45
N LYS A 37 -15.68 8.17 1.39
CA LYS A 37 -14.82 8.57 2.51
C LYS A 37 -14.91 7.53 3.63
N LEU A 38 -14.07 6.49 3.53
CA LEU A 38 -14.03 5.37 4.49
C LEU A 38 -12.93 5.56 5.54
N THR A 39 -13.20 5.21 6.79
CA THR A 39 -12.21 5.03 7.87
C THR A 39 -12.07 3.55 8.16
N GLY A 40 -10.85 3.00 8.19
CA GLY A 40 -10.63 1.56 8.34
C GLY A 40 -10.24 1.18 9.77
N VAL A 41 -10.83 0.12 10.32
CA VAL A 41 -10.44 -0.47 11.61
C VAL A 41 -10.10 -1.95 11.41
N GLY A 42 -8.94 -2.35 11.93
CA GLY A 42 -8.39 -3.68 11.82
C GLY A 42 -8.68 -4.54 13.03
N SER A 43 -9.15 -5.77 12.82
CA SER A 43 -9.05 -6.79 13.86
C SER A 43 -7.63 -7.37 13.92
N HIS A 44 -7.19 -7.71 15.14
CA HIS A 44 -5.92 -8.40 15.35
C HIS A 44 -5.93 -9.73 14.59
N THR A 45 -4.95 -9.92 13.73
CA THR A 45 -4.82 -11.15 12.94
C THR A 45 -3.47 -11.83 13.18
N PRO A 46 -3.44 -13.17 13.21
CA PRO A 46 -2.22 -13.92 13.52
C PRO A 46 -1.09 -13.60 12.54
N TYR A 47 0.09 -13.33 13.07
CA TYR A 47 1.27 -12.94 12.29
C TYR A 47 1.71 -13.96 11.23
N HIS A 48 1.36 -15.24 11.40
CA HIS A 48 1.70 -16.30 10.44
C HIS A 48 1.18 -16.02 9.02
N PHE A 49 0.04 -15.33 8.89
CA PHE A 49 -0.52 -14.96 7.59
C PHE A 49 -0.14 -13.54 7.15
N PHE A 50 0.52 -12.77 8.03
CA PHE A 50 0.88 -11.37 7.78
C PHE A 50 1.90 -11.25 6.66
N GLU A 51 2.99 -12.02 6.73
CA GLU A 51 4.10 -11.90 5.77
C GLU A 51 3.65 -12.21 4.33
N ILE A 52 2.91 -13.31 4.15
CA ILE A 52 2.44 -13.71 2.82
C ILE A 52 1.45 -12.68 2.26
N ALA A 53 0.54 -12.17 3.10
CA ALA A 53 -0.41 -11.15 2.68
C ALA A 53 0.29 -9.83 2.31
N LEU A 54 1.31 -9.44 3.08
CA LEU A 54 2.07 -8.21 2.86
C LEU A 54 2.92 -8.30 1.60
N ILE A 55 3.63 -9.42 1.38
CA ILE A 55 4.41 -9.65 0.16
C ILE A 55 3.51 -9.56 -1.08
N ARG A 56 2.33 -10.19 -1.04
CA ARG A 56 1.37 -10.14 -2.15
C ARG A 56 0.90 -8.71 -2.43
N ASP A 57 0.54 -7.96 -1.40
CA ASP A 57 0.08 -6.58 -1.55
C ASP A 57 1.23 -5.64 -2.00
N PHE A 58 2.46 -5.89 -1.56
CA PHE A 58 3.66 -5.21 -2.05
C PHE A 58 3.90 -5.48 -3.54
N LEU A 59 3.87 -6.74 -3.97
CA LEU A 59 4.00 -7.12 -5.37
C LEU A 59 2.90 -6.52 -6.25
N ALA A 60 1.66 -6.49 -5.76
CA ALA A 60 0.55 -5.85 -6.45
C ALA A 60 0.78 -4.33 -6.60
N LEU A 61 1.32 -3.68 -5.57
CA LEU A 61 1.66 -2.26 -5.59
C LEU A 61 2.80 -1.97 -6.57
N MET A 62 3.84 -2.81 -6.59
CA MET A 62 4.91 -2.74 -7.60
C MET A 62 4.37 -2.88 -9.04
N TYR A 63 3.43 -3.79 -9.25
CA TYR A 63 2.79 -3.98 -10.57
C TYR A 63 1.93 -2.78 -10.98
N GLN A 64 1.19 -2.20 -10.04
CA GLN A 64 0.32 -1.06 -10.29
C GLN A 64 1.13 0.24 -10.51
N TYR A 65 2.24 0.41 -9.79
CA TYR A 65 3.05 1.63 -9.79
C TYR A 65 4.42 1.41 -10.45
N LYS A 66 4.41 0.97 -11.71
CA LYS A 66 5.64 0.70 -12.48
C LYS A 66 6.62 1.87 -12.50
N LEU A 67 6.13 3.11 -12.58
CA LEU A 67 6.97 4.31 -12.54
C LEU A 67 7.69 4.45 -11.20
N LEU A 68 6.98 4.26 -10.09
CA LEU A 68 7.57 4.33 -8.75
C LEU A 68 8.63 3.24 -8.58
N LEU A 69 8.38 2.05 -9.12
CA LEU A 69 9.34 0.97 -9.15
C LEU A 69 10.60 1.32 -9.98
N THR A 70 10.44 1.93 -11.15
CA THR A 70 11.59 2.36 -11.96
C THR A 70 12.42 3.43 -11.26
N VAL A 71 11.77 4.39 -10.59
CA VAL A 71 12.45 5.41 -9.80
C VAL A 71 13.21 4.79 -8.64
N TYR A 72 12.61 3.81 -7.96
CA TYR A 72 13.25 3.07 -6.87
C TYR A 72 14.53 2.36 -7.34
N PHE A 73 14.47 1.60 -8.44
CA PHE A 73 15.64 0.93 -8.97
C PHE A 73 16.71 1.89 -9.50
N ALA A 74 16.31 2.98 -10.15
CA ALA A 74 17.23 4.03 -10.59
C ALA A 74 17.97 4.65 -9.40
N ALA A 75 17.24 5.02 -8.34
CA ALA A 75 17.84 5.57 -7.12
C ALA A 75 18.84 4.59 -6.49
N LEU A 76 18.46 3.31 -6.35
CA LEU A 76 19.35 2.25 -5.85
C LEU A 76 20.63 2.14 -6.69
N PHE A 77 20.50 2.15 -8.00
CA PHE A 77 21.64 2.08 -8.92
C PHE A 77 22.61 3.26 -8.71
N PHE A 78 22.10 4.49 -8.63
CA PHE A 78 22.94 5.66 -8.38
C PHE A 78 23.56 5.64 -6.97
N ILE A 79 22.82 5.20 -5.95
CA ILE A 79 23.35 5.05 -4.59
C ILE A 79 24.52 4.06 -4.58
N CYS A 80 24.41 2.93 -5.29
CA CYS A 80 25.50 1.96 -5.40
C CYS A 80 26.74 2.56 -6.09
N ILE A 81 26.57 3.37 -7.14
CA ILE A 81 27.68 4.07 -7.80
C ILE A 81 28.36 5.05 -6.85
N ILE A 82 27.57 5.85 -6.12
CA ILE A 82 28.09 6.82 -5.16
C ILE A 82 28.82 6.10 -4.01
N ALA A 83 28.24 5.02 -3.49
CA ALA A 83 28.84 4.22 -2.43
C ALA A 83 30.18 3.61 -2.89
N TYR A 84 30.24 3.09 -4.11
CA TYR A 84 31.49 2.60 -4.70
C TYR A 84 32.56 3.68 -4.77
N TRP A 85 32.20 4.90 -5.18
CA TRP A 85 33.13 6.03 -5.29
C TRP A 85 33.62 6.54 -3.93
N PHE A 86 32.82 6.36 -2.88
CA PHE A 86 33.15 6.77 -1.52
C PHE A 86 33.96 5.72 -0.74
N ILE A 87 33.93 4.44 -1.15
CA ILE A 87 34.77 3.41 -0.56
C ILE A 87 36.22 3.71 -0.95
N PRO A 88 37.12 4.03 0.01
CA PRO A 88 38.54 4.18 -0.30
C PRO A 88 39.01 2.85 -0.87
N SER A 89 39.51 2.86 -2.09
CA SER A 89 40.17 1.70 -2.69
C SER A 89 41.40 1.38 -1.84
N ILE A 90 41.27 0.46 -0.90
CA ILE A 90 42.39 -0.06 -0.10
C ILE A 90 43.37 -0.67 -1.10
N PRO A 91 44.60 -0.12 -1.26
CA PRO A 91 45.59 -0.76 -2.09
C PRO A 91 45.99 -2.07 -1.41
N LEU A 92 45.91 -3.16 -2.19
CA LEU A 92 46.25 -4.52 -1.78
C LEU A 92 47.77 -4.69 -1.68
#